data_AF-A0A5Q8CG56-F1
#
_entry.id   AF-A0A5Q8CG56-F1
#
_cell.length_a   1.000
_cell.length_b   1.000
_cell.length_c   1.000
_cell.angle_alpha   90.00
_cell.angle_beta   90.00
_cell.angle_gamma   90.00
#
_symmetry.space_group_name_H-M   'P 1'
#
loop_
_entity.id
_entity.type
_entity.pdbx_description
1 polymer ?
#
loop_
_entity_poly.entity_id
_entity_poly.type
_entity_poly.pdbx_seq_one_letter_code
_entity_poly.pdbx_strand_id
1 'polypeptide(L)' 'MDRANRTPESFIIDGEMITRDPDGRPNFHAIHSRMTWNAQARLRRFRPSLLNGEHIRALPLIERKARHWKLIKP' A
#
# COMPACT_ATOMS: atom_id res chain seq x y z
N MET A 1 -3.96 25.62 -12.73
CA MET A 1 -4.06 24.95 -11.41
C MET A 1 -3.64 23.50 -11.59
N ASP A 2 -2.42 23.17 -11.20
CA ASP A 2 -1.78 21.87 -11.46
C ASP A 2 -2.37 20.78 -10.55
N ARG A 3 -3.16 19.87 -11.12
CA ARG A 3 -3.77 18.73 -10.41
C ARG A 3 -2.77 17.61 -10.10
N ALA A 4 -1.52 17.70 -10.59
CA ALA A 4 -0.58 16.60 -10.53
C ALA A 4 0.00 16.28 -9.14
N ASN A 5 -0.23 17.14 -8.13
CA ASN A 5 0.44 17.09 -6.83
C ASN A 5 -0.47 16.89 -5.61
N ARG A 6 -1.76 16.58 -5.81
CA ARG A 6 -2.68 16.35 -4.69
C ARG A 6 -2.74 14.87 -4.34
N THR A 7 -2.64 14.54 -3.06
CA THR A 7 -2.98 13.20 -2.56
C THR A 7 -4.41 12.88 -2.97
N PRO A 8 -4.70 11.69 -3.55
CA PRO A 8 -6.05 11.33 -3.95
C PRO A 8 -6.96 11.23 -2.72
N GLU A 9 -8.22 11.63 -2.89
CA GLU A 9 -9.24 11.68 -1.84
C GLU A 9 -9.81 10.29 -1.55
N SER A 10 -9.75 9.38 -2.52
CA SER A 10 -10.11 7.97 -2.36
C SER A 10 -9.17 7.06 -3.14
N PHE A 11 -8.89 5.88 -2.58
CA PHE A 11 -8.04 4.89 -3.23
C PHE A 11 -8.36 3.48 -2.77
N ILE A 12 -8.08 2.50 -3.64
CA ILE A 12 -7.98 1.09 -3.27
C ILE A 12 -6.52 0.69 -3.44
N ILE A 13 -5.93 0.16 -2.36
CA ILE A 13 -4.57 -0.38 -2.33
C ILE A 13 -4.63 -1.86 -1.95
N ASP A 14 -3.81 -2.64 -2.62
CA ASP A 14 -3.57 -4.05 -2.32
C ASP A 14 -2.13 -4.23 -1.87
N GLY A 15 -1.84 -5.17 -0.99
CA GLY A 15 -0.50 -5.39 -0.45
C GLY A 15 -0.43 -6.59 0.48
N GLU A 16 0.77 -6.88 0.94
CA GLU A 16 1.07 -7.96 1.87
C GLU A 16 1.12 -7.41 3.29
N MET A 17 0.19 -7.79 4.15
CA MET A 17 0.30 -7.48 5.57
C MET A 17 1.42 -8.32 6.18
N ILE A 18 2.35 -7.68 6.86
CA ILE A 18 3.48 -8.32 7.51
C ILE A 18 3.57 -7.89 8.98
N THR A 19 3.98 -8.80 9.83
CA THR A 19 4.61 -8.50 11.12
C THR A 19 6.10 -8.77 10.99
N ARG A 20 6.89 -8.20 11.90
CA ARG A 20 8.33 -8.39 11.91
C ARG A 20 8.81 -8.79 13.28
N ASP A 21 9.81 -9.66 13.33
CA ASP A 21 10.61 -9.87 14.54
C ASP A 21 11.46 -8.62 14.84
N PRO A 22 12.05 -8.51 16.06
CA PRO A 22 12.92 -7.39 16.41
C PRO A 22 14.12 -7.18 15.47
N ASP A 23 14.56 -8.24 14.75
CA ASP A 23 15.60 -8.17 13.73
C ASP A 23 15.11 -7.66 12.35
N GLY A 24 13.81 -7.35 12.26
CA GLY A 24 13.16 -6.79 11.07
C GLY A 24 12.73 -7.80 10.02
N ARG A 25 12.94 -9.11 10.23
CA ARG A 25 12.51 -10.16 9.30
C ARG A 25 11.00 -10.41 9.38
N PRO A 26 10.33 -10.74 8.26
CA PRO A 26 8.90 -11.05 8.27
C PRO A 26 8.58 -12.28 9.13
N ASN A 27 7.58 -12.20 10.00
CA ASN A 27 7.12 -13.30 10.84
C ASN A 27 5.67 -13.68 10.51
N PHE A 28 5.47 -14.60 9.57
CA PHE A 28 4.13 -15.02 9.15
C PHE A 28 3.28 -15.59 10.29
N HIS A 29 3.88 -16.29 11.24
CA HIS A 29 3.16 -16.91 12.36
C HIS A 29 2.55 -15.86 13.29
N ALA A 30 3.24 -14.73 13.51
CA ALA A 30 2.73 -13.62 14.32
C ALA A 30 1.53 -12.90 13.68
N ILE A 31 1.20 -13.15 12.41
CA ILE A 31 -0.04 -12.65 11.77
C ILE A 31 -1.24 -13.51 12.20
N HIS A 32 -1.04 -14.82 12.42
CA HIS A 32 -2.10 -15.77 12.74
C HIS A 32 -2.59 -15.70 14.20
N SER A 33 -1.75 -15.25 15.12
CA SER A 33 -2.02 -15.27 16.56
C SER A 33 -2.91 -14.12 17.02
N ARG A 34 -4.20 -14.16 16.64
CA ARG A 34 -5.25 -13.16 16.92
C ARG A 34 -4.88 -11.77 16.40
N MET A 35 -5.75 -11.17 15.61
CA MET A 35 -5.68 -9.74 15.29
C MET A 35 -5.91 -8.88 16.55
N THR A 36 -4.99 -8.92 17.52
CA THR A 36 -4.75 -7.78 18.40
C THR A 36 -4.21 -6.71 17.49
N TRP A 37 -5.12 -5.90 16.95
CA TRP A 37 -4.96 -4.82 15.97
C TRP A 37 -3.95 -3.74 16.38
N ASN A 38 -3.24 -3.95 17.50
CA ASN A 38 -2.45 -2.97 18.19
C ASN A 38 -0.98 -3.11 17.78
N ALA A 39 -0.60 -2.17 16.91
CA ALA A 39 0.71 -1.52 16.77
C ALA A 39 1.79 -2.11 15.85
N GLN A 40 1.83 -3.39 15.50
CA GLN A 40 3.01 -3.94 14.79
C GLN A 40 2.77 -4.52 13.39
N ALA A 41 1.52 -4.74 12.99
CA ALA A 41 1.23 -5.09 11.61
C ALA A 41 1.50 -3.89 10.70
N ARG A 42 2.21 -4.13 9.61
CA ARG A 42 2.53 -3.15 8.56
C ARG A 42 2.10 -3.75 7.24
N LEU A 43 1.45 -2.96 6.40
CA LEU A 43 1.23 -3.36 5.01
C LEU A 43 2.54 -3.11 4.25
N ARG A 44 2.94 -4.03 3.38
CA ARG A 44 4.16 -3.97 2.55
C ARG A 44 3.80 -4.32 1.11
N ARG A 45 4.58 -3.85 0.13
CA ARG A 45 4.35 -4.09 -1.32
C ARG A 45 2.96 -3.62 -1.80
N PHE A 46 2.60 -2.40 -1.43
CA PHE A 46 1.36 -1.78 -1.85
C PHE A 46 1.31 -1.58 -3.38
N ARG A 47 0.16 -1.86 -3.99
CA ARG A 47 -0.17 -1.50 -5.37
C ARG A 47 -1.57 -0.91 -5.41
N PRO A 48 -1.74 0.34 -5.88
CA PRO A 48 -3.06 0.90 -6.04
C PRO A 48 -3.75 0.25 -7.25
N SER A 49 -5.06 0.11 -7.17
CA SER A 49 -5.92 -0.45 -8.22
C SER A 49 -7.02 0.52 -8.64
N LEU A 50 -7.40 1.45 -7.75
CA LEU A 50 -8.36 2.53 -7.99
C LEU A 50 -7.83 3.81 -7.33
N LEU A 51 -7.91 4.96 -8.02
CA LEU A 51 -7.59 6.28 -7.47
C LEU A 51 -8.67 7.27 -7.90
N ASN A 52 -9.38 7.91 -6.96
CA ASN A 52 -10.47 8.85 -7.24
C ASN A 52 -11.49 8.33 -8.28
N GLY A 53 -11.86 7.04 -8.18
CA GLY A 53 -12.77 6.38 -9.12
C GLY A 53 -12.12 5.92 -10.44
N GLU A 54 -10.86 6.25 -10.71
CA GLU A 54 -10.14 5.78 -11.91
C GLU A 54 -9.53 4.39 -11.66
N HIS A 55 -9.88 3.42 -12.50
CA HIS A 55 -9.26 2.10 -12.51
C HIS A 55 -7.87 2.15 -13.16
N ILE A 56 -6.82 2.06 -12.35
CA ILE A 56 -5.44 2.17 -12.83
C ILE A 56 -4.81 0.82 -13.20
N ARG A 57 -5.53 -0.31 -13.03
CA ARG A 57 -5.00 -1.66 -13.34
C ARG A 57 -4.73 -1.88 -14.83
N ALA A 58 -5.44 -1.16 -15.69
CA ALA A 58 -5.28 -1.23 -17.14
C ALA A 58 -4.03 -0.49 -17.65
N LEU A 59 -3.43 0.38 -16.82
CA LEU A 59 -2.25 1.15 -17.20
C LEU A 59 -0.99 0.27 -17.22
N PRO A 60 0.01 0.61 -18.07
CA PRO A 60 1.32 0.00 -18.03
C PRO A 60 1.95 0.03 -16.62
N LEU A 61 2.75 -0.98 -16.30
CA LEU A 61 3.35 -1.12 -14.97
C LEU A 61 4.15 0.12 -14.54
N ILE A 62 4.88 0.74 -15.47
CA ILE A 62 5.66 1.96 -15.22
C ILE A 62 4.75 3.11 -14.77
N GLU A 63 3.64 3.34 -15.48
CA GLU A 63 2.68 4.40 -15.14
C GLU A 63 1.99 4.14 -13.80
N ARG A 64 1.67 2.87 -13.52
CA ARG A 64 1.11 2.47 -12.21
C ARG A 64 2.07 2.76 -11.06
N LYS A 65 3.37 2.49 -11.23
CA LYS A 65 4.40 2.80 -10.23
C LYS A 65 4.56 4.31 -10.03
N ALA A 66 4.54 5.09 -11.10
CA ALA A 66 4.61 6.55 -11.01
C ALA A 66 3.43 7.14 -10.21
N ARG A 67 2.21 6.63 -10.44
CA ARG A 67 1.02 7.01 -9.66
C ARG A 67 1.09 6.54 -8.21
N HIS A 68 1.64 5.36 -7.95
CA HIS A 68 1.84 4.84 -6.59
C HIS A 68 2.78 5.73 -5.75
N TRP A 69 3.88 6.22 -6.34
CA TRP A 69 4.86 7.06 -5.65
C TRP A 69 4.30 8.40 -5.16
N LYS A 70 3.21 8.87 -5.78
CA LYS A 70 2.48 10.07 -5.35
C LYS A 70 1.56 9.82 -4.14
N LEU A 71 1.14 8.57 -3.93
CA LEU A 71 0.20 8.19 -2.86
C LEU A 71 0.92 7.89 -1.55
N ILE A 72 1.99 7.09 -1.58
CA ILE A 72 2.73 6.67 -0.40
C ILE A 72 4.21 7.01 -0.64
N LYS A 73 4.73 7.97 0.13
CA LYS A 73 6.17 8.25 0.16
C LYS A 73 6.87 7.14 0.97
N PRO A 74 8.05 6.66 0.54
CA PRO A 74 8.78 5.59 1.22
C PRO A 74 9.16 5.96 2.65
#